data_AF-A0A7S2PTP6-F1
#
_entry.id   AF-A0A7S2PTP6-F1
#
_cell.length_a   1.000
_cell.length_b   1.000
_cell.length_c   1.000
_cell.angle_alpha   90.00
_cell.angle_beta   90.00
_cell.angle_gamma   90.00
#
_symmetry.space_group_name_H-M   'P 1'
#
loop_
_entity.id
_entity.type
_entity.pdbx_description
1 polymer ?
#
loop_
_entity_poly.entity_id
_entity_poly.type
_entity_poly.pdbx_seq_one_letter_code
_entity_poly.pdbx_strand_id
1 'polypeptide(L)'
;CCSKVICNGCAYANKIREYEGRLGFKCPFCRKALPKTYEEQDKRRMKRVEANDPVAMYEEGFNQCKKGEYISALDLYTNAAGLGNAAAHYQLSLMYHNGQGVEKDRGKERHHLEEAAIG
;
A
#
# COMPACT_ATOMS: atom_id res chain seq x y z
N CYS A 1 10.24 3.61 4.28
CA CYS A 1 9.64 2.86 5.39
C CYS A 1 9.55 1.40 4.95
N CYS A 2 9.74 0.40 5.80
CA CYS A 2 9.53 -1.01 5.41
C CYS A 2 8.04 -1.42 5.44
N SER A 3 7.12 -0.43 5.39
CA SER A 3 5.66 -0.44 5.62
C SER A 3 5.09 -1.43 6.63
N LYS A 4 5.90 -1.99 7.53
CA LYS A 4 5.41 -2.73 8.68
C LYS A 4 4.70 -1.76 9.62
N VAL A 5 3.46 -2.09 9.95
CA VAL A 5 2.62 -1.32 10.87
C VAL A 5 2.83 -1.85 12.28
N ILE A 6 2.92 -0.93 13.24
CA ILE A 6 2.81 -1.22 14.67
C ILE A 6 1.53 -0.58 15.19
N CYS A 7 1.04 -1.03 16.34
CA CYS A 7 -0.08 -0.37 16.99
C CYS A 7 0.28 1.09 17.33
N ASN A 8 -0.76 1.93 17.42
CA ASN A 8 -0.61 3.37 17.70
C ASN A 8 0.18 3.63 18.99
N GLY A 9 0.00 2.79 20.02
CA GLY A 9 0.76 2.87 21.27
C GLY A 9 2.27 2.67 21.06
N CYS A 10 2.67 1.62 20.33
CA CYS A 10 4.07 1.39 19.97
C CYS A 10 4.63 2.52 19.09
N ALA A 11 3.83 3.05 18.16
CA ALA A 11 4.25 4.19 17.33
C ALA A 11 4.49 5.45 18.18
N TYR A 12 3.61 5.70 19.14
CA TYR A 12 3.73 6.81 20.08
C TYR A 12 4.96 6.66 21.00
N ALA A 13 5.16 5.49 21.59
CA ALA A 13 6.34 5.19 22.41
C ALA A 13 7.65 5.36 21.62
N ASN A 14 7.67 4.91 20.36
CA ASN A 14 8.80 5.12 19.47
C ASN A 14 9.07 6.62 19.23
N LYS A 15 8.02 7.41 19.00
CA LYS A 15 8.11 8.86 18.81
C LYS A 15 8.67 9.57 20.05
N ILE A 16 8.22 9.21 21.26
CA ILE A 16 8.74 9.77 22.51
C ILE A 16 10.24 9.49 22.63
N ARG A 17 10.66 8.23 22.49
CA ARG A 17 12.06 7.84 22.62
C ARG A 17 12.98 8.60 21.65
N GLU A 18 12.58 8.73 20.39
CA GLU A 18 13.40 9.47 19.41
C GLU A 18 13.47 10.96 19.76
N TYR A 19 12.37 11.57 20.23
CA TYR A 19 12.35 12.97 20.67
C TYR A 19 13.26 13.21 21.89
N GLU A 20 13.12 12.40 22.94
CA GLU A 20 13.92 12.49 24.16
C GLU A 20 15.42 12.26 23.88
N GLY A 21 15.72 11.31 22.99
CA GLY A 21 17.09 11.03 22.55
C GLY A 21 17.67 12.07 21.59
N ARG A 22 16.92 13.10 21.20
CA ARG A 22 17.28 14.07 20.14
C ARG A 22 17.69 13.38 18.84
N LEU A 23 17.06 12.25 18.56
CA LEU A 23 17.25 11.46 17.35
C LEU A 23 16.21 11.90 16.32
N GLY A 24 16.63 12.09 15.06
CA GLY A 24 15.67 12.32 13.98
C GLY A 24 14.71 11.14 13.83
N PHE A 25 13.46 11.40 13.43
CA PHE A 25 12.44 10.36 13.31
C PHE A 25 12.88 9.18 12.43
N LYS A 26 12.97 8.01 13.05
CA LYS A 26 13.33 6.74 12.41
C LYS A 26 12.17 5.77 12.41
N CYS A 27 12.15 4.91 11.39
CA CYS A 27 11.19 3.81 11.33
C CYS A 27 11.38 2.88 12.56
N PRO A 28 10.31 2.53 13.29
CA PRO A 28 10.39 1.72 14.50
C PRO A 28 10.98 0.33 14.26
N PHE A 29 10.75 -0.24 13.08
CA PHE A 29 11.25 -1.57 12.69
C PHE A 29 12.68 -1.52 12.14
N CYS A 30 12.87 -0.87 10.99
CA CYS A 30 14.16 -0.93 10.29
C CYS A 30 15.16 0.15 10.70
N ARG A 31 14.78 1.06 11.62
CA ARG A 31 15.60 2.17 12.15
C ARG A 31 16.20 3.13 11.11
N LYS A 32 15.84 2.99 9.83
CA LYS A 32 16.20 3.94 8.78
C LYS A 32 15.47 5.26 9.01
N ALA A 33 16.16 6.37 8.74
CA ALA A 33 15.57 7.70 8.76
C ALA A 33 14.35 7.76 7.83
N LEU A 34 13.28 8.43 8.27
CA LEU A 34 12.12 8.68 7.42
C LEU A 34 12.50 9.58 6.23
N PRO A 35 11.84 9.44 5.07
CA PRO A 35 12.03 10.38 3.97
C PRO A 35 11.62 11.78 4.40
N LYS A 36 12.33 12.80 3.93
CA LYS A 36 12.05 14.20 4.26
C LYS A 36 11.13 14.87 3.24
N THR A 37 11.14 14.38 2.00
CA THR A 37 10.30 14.91 0.91
C THR A 37 9.45 13.81 0.28
N TYR A 38 8.42 14.21 -0.45
CA TYR A 38 7.57 13.29 -1.21
C TYR A 38 8.35 12.56 -2.29
N GLU A 39 9.28 13.22 -2.99
CA GLU A 39 10.13 12.59 -4.01
C GLU A 39 11.02 11.49 -3.43
N GLU A 40 11.58 11.70 -2.24
CA GLU A 40 12.34 10.66 -1.55
C GLU A 40 11.45 9.49 -1.14
N GLN A 41 10.22 9.78 -0.72
CA GLN A 41 9.24 8.77 -0.37
C GLN A 41 8.85 7.93 -1.60
N ASP A 42 8.57 8.57 -2.73
CA ASP A 42 8.17 7.92 -3.98
C ASP A 42 9.31 7.09 -4.56
N LYS A 43 10.54 7.62 -4.58
CA LYS A 43 11.73 6.82 -4.97
C LYS A 43 11.88 5.56 -4.11
N ARG A 44 11.62 5.66 -2.79
CA ARG A 44 11.67 4.51 -1.89
C ARG A 44 10.52 3.54 -2.11
N ARG A 45 9.34 4.02 -2.48
CA ARG A 45 8.17 3.20 -2.82
C ARG A 45 8.40 2.44 -4.13
N MET A 46 8.86 3.12 -5.18
CA MET A 46 9.12 2.49 -6.48
C MET A 46 10.18 1.39 -6.39
N LYS A 47 11.24 1.59 -5.62
CA LYS A 47 12.21 0.50 -5.33
C LYS A 47 11.59 -0.74 -4.68
N ARG A 48 10.49 -0.58 -3.95
CA ARG A 48 9.77 -1.70 -3.33
C ARG A 48 8.76 -2.32 -4.29
N VAL A 49 8.13 -1.51 -5.15
CA VAL A 49 7.32 -2.01 -6.28
C VAL A 49 8.17 -2.90 -7.17
N GLU A 50 9.38 -2.45 -7.54
CA GLU A 50 10.37 -3.23 -8.31
C GLU A 50 10.80 -4.53 -7.59
N ALA A 51 10.73 -4.55 -6.27
CA ALA A 51 11.04 -5.71 -5.43
C ALA A 51 9.82 -6.60 -5.14
N ASN A 52 8.70 -6.41 -5.84
CA ASN A 52 7.45 -7.16 -5.66
C ASN A 52 6.90 -7.09 -4.23
N ASP A 53 7.00 -5.93 -3.58
CA ASP A 53 6.40 -5.72 -2.26
C ASP A 53 4.89 -5.45 -2.40
N PRO A 54 4.02 -6.34 -1.90
CA PRO A 54 2.57 -6.22 -2.08
C PRO A 54 1.99 -4.93 -1.48
N VAL A 55 2.57 -4.41 -0.41
CA VAL A 55 2.09 -3.17 0.23
C VAL A 55 2.48 -1.97 -0.63
N ALA A 56 3.70 -1.97 -1.18
CA ALA A 56 4.15 -0.88 -2.06
C ALA A 56 3.38 -0.85 -3.38
N MET A 57 3.08 -2.02 -3.97
CA MET A 57 2.25 -2.13 -5.16
C MET A 57 0.83 -1.60 -4.93
N TYR A 58 0.21 -1.99 -3.81
CA TYR A 58 -1.10 -1.43 -3.40
C TYR A 58 -1.04 0.10 -3.23
N GLU A 59 -0.05 0.62 -2.49
CA GLU A 59 0.11 2.06 -2.29
C GLU A 59 0.26 2.81 -3.63
N GLU A 60 1.01 2.24 -4.57
CA GLU A 60 1.18 2.85 -5.89
C GLU A 60 -0.08 2.74 -6.75
N GLY A 61 -0.79 1.61 -6.71
CA GLY A 61 -2.09 1.45 -7.37
C GLY A 61 -3.08 2.53 -6.91
N PHE A 62 -3.09 2.84 -5.62
CA PHE A 62 -3.90 3.91 -5.05
C PHE A 62 -3.51 5.30 -5.57
N ASN A 63 -2.21 5.56 -5.76
CA ASN A 63 -1.75 6.79 -6.37
C ASN A 63 -2.16 6.89 -7.84
N GLN A 64 -2.11 5.78 -8.60
CA GLN A 64 -2.53 5.76 -10.00
C GLN A 64 -4.05 5.96 -10.14
N CYS A 65 -4.87 5.35 -9.28
CA CYS A 65 -6.30 5.64 -9.20
C CYS A 65 -6.58 7.13 -8.99
N LYS A 66 -5.84 7.80 -8.08
CA LYS A 66 -5.99 9.24 -7.84
C LYS A 66 -5.64 10.10 -9.06
N LYS A 67 -4.75 9.61 -9.92
CA LYS A 67 -4.39 10.27 -11.19
C LYS A 67 -5.37 9.95 -12.32
N GLY A 68 -6.33 9.04 -12.11
CA GLY A 68 -7.24 8.55 -13.15
C GLY A 68 -6.65 7.45 -14.04
N GLU A 69 -5.45 6.96 -13.73
CA GLU A 69 -4.73 5.94 -14.49
C GLU A 69 -5.21 4.54 -14.08
N TYR A 70 -6.47 4.23 -14.38
CA TYR A 70 -7.13 3.03 -13.86
C TYR A 70 -6.54 1.72 -14.38
N ILE A 71 -6.05 1.67 -15.62
CA ILE A 71 -5.43 0.44 -16.16
C ILE A 71 -4.14 0.12 -15.38
N SER A 72 -3.27 1.12 -15.20
CA SER A 72 -2.05 0.98 -14.40
C SER A 72 -2.35 0.59 -12.95
N ALA A 73 -3.42 1.16 -12.36
CA ALA A 73 -3.85 0.79 -11.01
C ALA A 73 -4.36 -0.66 -10.94
N LEU A 74 -5.12 -1.10 -11.94
CA LEU A 74 -5.65 -2.47 -12.04
C LEU A 74 -4.50 -3.49 -12.04
N ASP A 75 -3.47 -3.25 -12.83
CA ASP A 75 -2.30 -4.13 -12.91
C ASP A 75 -1.56 -4.21 -11.56
N LEU A 76 -1.34 -3.06 -10.93
CA LEU A 76 -0.69 -2.98 -9.61
C LEU A 76 -1.48 -3.70 -8.53
N TYR A 77 -2.81 -3.52 -8.50
CA TYR A 77 -3.64 -4.23 -7.53
C TYR A 77 -3.73 -5.72 -7.82
N THR A 78 -3.80 -6.13 -9.09
CA THR A 78 -3.81 -7.54 -9.48
C THR A 78 -2.53 -8.24 -9.00
N ASN A 79 -1.37 -7.61 -9.21
CA ASN A 79 -0.09 -8.13 -8.74
C ASN A 79 -0.01 -8.16 -7.20
N ALA A 80 -0.46 -7.10 -6.53
CA ALA A 80 -0.47 -7.05 -5.07
C ALA A 80 -1.40 -8.11 -4.45
N ALA A 81 -2.59 -8.31 -5.04
CA ALA A 81 -3.57 -9.31 -4.64
C ALA A 81 -3.02 -10.73 -4.81
N GLY A 82 -2.38 -11.03 -5.94
CA GLY A 82 -1.69 -12.32 -6.16
C GLY A 82 -0.56 -12.62 -5.17
N LEU A 83 -0.06 -11.60 -4.47
CA LEU A 83 0.94 -11.70 -3.40
C LEU A 83 0.31 -11.67 -1.98
N GLY A 84 -1.01 -11.82 -1.87
CA GLY A 84 -1.74 -11.93 -0.61
C GLY A 84 -2.16 -10.60 0.03
N ASN A 85 -2.17 -9.49 -0.70
CA ASN A 85 -2.66 -8.22 -0.17
C ASN A 85 -4.19 -8.16 -0.20
N ALA A 86 -4.84 -8.39 0.95
CA ALA A 86 -6.29 -8.30 1.09
C ALA A 86 -6.86 -6.91 0.74
N ALA A 87 -6.13 -5.83 1.04
CA ALA A 87 -6.56 -4.48 0.66
C ALA A 87 -6.53 -4.26 -0.86
N ALA A 88 -5.63 -4.93 -1.58
CA ALA A 88 -5.63 -4.91 -3.05
C ALA A 88 -6.82 -5.67 -3.63
N HIS A 89 -7.21 -6.81 -3.05
CA HIS A 89 -8.46 -7.50 -3.41
C HIS A 89 -9.67 -6.57 -3.24
N TYR A 90 -9.76 -5.85 -2.12
CA TYR A 90 -10.86 -4.90 -1.92
C TYR A 90 -10.88 -3.77 -2.98
N GLN A 91 -9.72 -3.27 -3.42
CA GLN A 91 -9.70 -2.28 -4.50
C GLN A 91 -10.11 -2.88 -5.85
N LEU A 92 -9.69 -4.12 -6.15
CA LEU A 92 -10.11 -4.81 -7.37
C LEU A 92 -11.64 -5.00 -7.41
N SER A 93 -12.28 -5.36 -6.29
CA SER A 93 -13.73 -5.50 -6.26
C SER A 93 -14.43 -4.18 -6.59
N LEU A 94 -13.95 -3.06 -6.06
CA LEU A 94 -14.47 -1.73 -6.39
C LEU A 94 -14.26 -1.38 -7.88
N MET A 95 -13.13 -1.76 -8.47
CA MET A 95 -12.86 -1.51 -9.89
C MET A 95 -13.80 -2.30 -10.79
N TYR A 96 -14.05 -3.58 -10.47
CA TYR A 96 -15.04 -4.41 -11.19
C TYR A 96 -16.48 -3.96 -10.94
N HIS A 97 -16.79 -3.38 -9.78
CA HIS A 97 -18.11 -2.80 -9.51
C HIS A 97 -18.35 -1.53 -10.34
N ASN A 98 -17.37 -0.63 -10.35
CA ASN A 98 -17.46 0.68 -11.00
C ASN A 98 -17.17 0.66 -12.50
N GLY A 99 -16.47 -0.37 -13.00
CA GLY A 99 -15.99 -0.44 -14.36
C GLY A 99 -14.77 0.48 -14.60
N GLN A 100 -13.89 0.62 -13.61
CA GLN A 100 -12.73 1.51 -13.67
C GLN A 100 -11.53 0.81 -14.29
N GLY A 101 -11.20 1.14 -15.54
CA GLY A 101 -10.08 0.51 -16.27
C GLY A 101 -10.35 -0.95 -16.70
N VAL A 102 -11.58 -1.43 -16.50
CA VAL A 102 -12.01 -2.80 -16.72
C VAL A 102 -13.53 -2.83 -16.87
N GLU A 103 -14.08 -3.79 -17.61
CA GLU A 103 -15.54 -3.97 -17.70
C GLU A 103 -16.15 -4.39 -16.36
N LYS A 104 -17.39 -3.96 -16.14
CA LYS A 104 -18.12 -4.34 -14.92
C LYS A 104 -18.36 -5.84 -14.89
N ASP A 105 -17.97 -6.48 -13.79
CA ASP A 105 -18.12 -7.92 -13.61
C ASP A 105 -18.48 -8.23 -12.15
N ARG A 106 -19.76 -8.54 -11.91
CA ARG A 106 -20.26 -8.89 -10.57
C ARG A 106 -19.72 -10.21 -10.04
N GLY A 107 -19.28 -11.12 -10.92
CA GLY A 107 -18.66 -12.38 -10.52
C GLY A 107 -17.28 -12.12 -9.92
N LYS A 108 -16.45 -11.36 -10.64
CA LYS A 108 -15.13 -10.96 -10.16
C LYS A 108 -15.18 -10.02 -8.97
N GLU A 109 -16.14 -9.10 -8.93
CA GLU A 109 -16.41 -8.27 -7.75
C GLU A 109 -16.59 -9.12 -6.49
N ARG A 110 -17.49 -10.11 -6.52
CA ARG A 110 -17.75 -11.00 -5.38
C ARG A 110 -16.52 -11.83 -5.00
N HIS A 111 -15.85 -12.42 -6.00
CA HIS A 111 -14.63 -13.18 -5.76
C HIS A 111 -13.57 -12.35 -5.01
N HIS A 112 -13.30 -11.13 -5.46
CA HIS A 112 -12.33 -10.26 -4.78
C HIS A 112 -12.81 -9.81 -3.39
N LEU A 113 -14.12 -9.62 -3.16
CA LEU A 113 -14.64 -9.33 -1.81
C LEU A 113 -14.43 -10.51 -0.84
N GLU A 114 -14.64 -11.74 -1.32
CA GLU A 114 -14.43 -12.95 -0.52
C GLU A 114 -12.95 -13.09 -0.13
N GLU A 115 -12.03 -12.93 -1.08
CA GLU A 115 -10.59 -12.95 -0.81
C GLU A 115 -10.16 -11.83 0.16
N ALA A 116 -10.72 -10.63 0.01
CA ALA A 116 -10.43 -9.51 0.91
C ALA A 116 -10.89 -9.74 2.36
N ALA A 117 -11.93 -10.56 2.56
CA ALA A 117 -12.48 -10.85 3.89
C ALA A 117 -11.72 -11.96 4.65
N ILE A 118 -10.94 -12.78 3.93
CA ILE A 118 -10.18 -13.89 4.51
C ILE A 118 -8.82 -13.42 5.09
N GLY A 119 -8.24 -12.35 4.55
CA GLY A 119 -6.88 -11.88 4.87
C GLY A 119 -6.73 -10.87 5.99
#